data_AF-A0A7W6XFJ8-F1
#
_entry.id   AF-A0A7W6XFJ8-F1
#
_cell.length_a   1.000
_cell.length_b   1.000
_cell.length_c   1.000
_cell.angle_alpha   90.00
_cell.angle_beta   90.00
_cell.angle_gamma   90.00
#
_symmetry.space_group_name_H-M   'P 1'
#
loop_
_entity.id
_entity.type
_entity.pdbx_description
1 polymer ?
#
loop_
_entity_poly.entity_id
_entity_poly.type
_entity_poly.pdbx_seq_one_letter_code
_entity_poly.pdbx_strand_id
1 'polypeptide(L)'
;MRAFEPDSSIVSDIIPSPNYGERSKARQPDMIVLHYTGMPDVEGALARLCTAGTDVSAHYVVLEDGRIVQCVPETRRAWHAGVSSWAGEDDINSCSIGIEIINRGHDWGYPEYPLRQIAAVIALCRGIMLRRKVPAHRVLGHSDVAPARKKDPGEKFPWHSLANSGVGHWVTPAPVVRGETLMLGTISDEVLSLQQALARYGYGVPLTGKYDAATMEVVTAFQRHFRPARLDGVADHSTLSTLQALLASLPAEGTTVASK
;
A
#
# COMPACT_ATOMS: atom_id res chain seq x y z
N MET A 1 3.46 -28.71 -17.67
CA MET A 1 2.76 -27.57 -18.29
C MET A 1 2.80 -26.42 -17.30
N ARG A 2 3.12 -25.20 -17.74
CA ARG A 2 2.97 -24.01 -16.88
C ARG A 2 1.48 -23.80 -16.59
N ALA A 3 1.14 -23.46 -15.35
CA ALA A 3 -0.27 -23.28 -14.95
C ALA A 3 -0.91 -22.04 -15.62
N PHE A 4 -0.10 -21.03 -15.94
CA PHE A 4 -0.45 -19.86 -16.73
C PHE A 4 0.84 -19.20 -17.30
N GLU A 5 0.69 -18.30 -18.26
CA GLU A 5 1.80 -17.46 -18.76
C GLU A 5 1.95 -16.21 -17.90
N PRO A 6 3.19 -15.77 -17.59
CA PRO A 6 3.40 -14.64 -16.69
C PRO A 6 2.89 -13.32 -17.31
N ASP A 7 2.24 -12.48 -16.51
CA ASP A 7 1.71 -11.18 -16.95
C ASP A 7 2.82 -10.13 -17.21
N SER A 8 4.05 -10.42 -16.77
CA SER A 8 5.20 -9.51 -16.88
C SER A 8 6.45 -10.25 -17.29
N SER A 9 7.22 -9.69 -18.24
CA SER A 9 8.45 -10.30 -18.78
C SER A 9 9.62 -10.37 -17.79
N ILE A 10 9.51 -9.69 -16.64
CA ILE A 10 10.53 -9.71 -15.58
C ILE A 10 10.24 -10.78 -14.51
N VAL A 11 9.14 -11.54 -14.64
CA VAL A 11 8.85 -12.68 -13.77
C VAL A 11 9.91 -13.74 -14.00
N SER A 12 10.57 -14.13 -12.91
CA SER A 12 11.64 -15.12 -12.91
C SER A 12 11.09 -16.55 -12.83
N ASP A 13 9.98 -16.74 -12.10
CA ASP A 13 9.37 -18.06 -11.90
C ASP A 13 7.86 -17.95 -11.61
N ILE A 14 7.15 -19.07 -11.74
CA ILE A 14 5.72 -19.19 -11.44
C ILE A 14 5.53 -20.28 -10.39
N ILE A 15 4.98 -19.90 -9.24
CA ILE A 15 4.55 -20.83 -8.17
C ILE A 15 3.05 -20.61 -7.95
N PRO A 16 2.19 -21.35 -8.66
CA PRO A 16 0.75 -21.07 -8.66
C PRO A 16 0.15 -21.22 -7.27
N SER A 17 -0.59 -20.20 -6.83
CA SER A 17 -1.43 -20.29 -5.64
C SER A 17 -2.82 -20.80 -6.05
N PRO A 18 -3.43 -21.74 -5.31
CA PRO A 18 -4.83 -22.11 -5.50
C PRO A 18 -5.80 -21.12 -4.84
N ASN A 19 -5.30 -20.17 -4.03
CA ASN A 19 -6.11 -19.28 -3.20
C ASN A 19 -6.46 -18.00 -3.96
N TYR A 20 -7.30 -18.08 -4.99
CA TYR A 20 -7.81 -16.91 -5.71
C TYR A 20 -9.25 -17.12 -6.13
N GLY A 21 -9.91 -16.04 -6.55
CA GLY A 21 -11.26 -16.11 -7.09
C GLY A 21 -11.47 -15.15 -8.27
N GLU A 22 -12.74 -14.97 -8.63
CA GLU A 22 -13.13 -13.95 -9.61
C GLU A 22 -13.06 -12.55 -8.99
N ARG A 23 -12.71 -11.56 -9.81
CA ARG A 23 -12.81 -10.15 -9.41
C ARG A 23 -14.28 -9.75 -9.37
N SER A 24 -14.68 -9.07 -8.31
CA SER A 24 -16.03 -8.54 -8.19
C SER A 24 -16.35 -7.62 -9.37
N LYS A 25 -17.56 -7.79 -9.94
CA LYS A 25 -18.07 -7.00 -11.08
C LYS A 25 -17.17 -7.01 -12.32
N ALA A 26 -16.32 -8.04 -12.49
CA ALA A 26 -15.34 -8.13 -13.58
C ALA A 26 -14.44 -6.89 -13.72
N ARG A 27 -14.17 -6.19 -12.59
CA ARG A 27 -13.38 -4.97 -12.56
C ARG A 27 -11.92 -5.25 -12.93
N GLN A 28 -11.32 -4.34 -13.68
CA GLN A 28 -9.87 -4.30 -13.90
C GLN A 28 -9.17 -3.66 -12.69
N PRO A 29 -8.09 -4.26 -12.16
CA PRO A 29 -7.38 -3.67 -11.04
C PRO A 29 -6.75 -2.34 -11.45
N ASP A 30 -6.95 -1.31 -10.65
CA ASP A 30 -6.47 0.06 -10.84
C ASP A 30 -5.68 0.56 -9.62
N MET A 31 -5.19 -0.37 -8.80
CA MET A 31 -4.45 -0.13 -7.56
C MET A 31 -3.34 -1.19 -7.39
N ILE A 32 -2.27 -0.82 -6.71
CA ILE A 32 -1.23 -1.74 -6.23
C ILE A 32 -1.19 -1.65 -4.71
N VAL A 33 -1.17 -2.79 -4.03
CA VAL A 33 -0.97 -2.85 -2.57
C VAL A 33 0.32 -3.61 -2.27
N LEU A 34 1.25 -2.93 -1.62
CA LEU A 34 2.54 -3.47 -1.20
C LEU A 34 2.47 -4.03 0.22
N HIS A 35 3.05 -5.20 0.39
CA HIS A 35 3.11 -5.95 1.65
C HIS A 35 4.56 -6.31 1.95
N TYR A 36 4.86 -6.59 3.22
CA TYR A 36 5.92 -7.52 3.54
C TYR A 36 5.29 -8.85 3.93
N THR A 37 6.07 -9.93 3.84
CA THR A 37 5.57 -11.26 4.23
C THR A 37 5.43 -11.44 5.73
N GLY A 38 6.34 -10.85 6.53
CA GLY A 38 6.24 -10.88 8.00
C GLY A 38 6.55 -12.26 8.56
N MET A 39 7.38 -13.01 7.84
CA MET A 39 7.72 -14.40 8.13
C MET A 39 9.24 -14.57 8.26
N PRO A 40 9.70 -15.53 9.08
CA PRO A 40 11.12 -15.70 9.38
C PRO A 40 11.95 -16.14 8.16
N ASP A 41 11.34 -16.81 7.19
CA ASP A 41 12.00 -17.36 6.01
C ASP A 41 11.10 -17.34 4.75
N VAL A 42 11.76 -17.47 3.59
CA VAL A 42 11.15 -17.41 2.26
C VAL A 42 10.26 -18.61 1.99
N GLU A 43 10.68 -19.80 2.42
CA GLU A 43 9.98 -21.06 2.14
C GLU A 43 8.61 -21.07 2.82
N GLY A 44 8.55 -20.66 4.10
CA GLY A 44 7.33 -20.50 4.87
C GLY A 44 6.40 -19.44 4.27
N ALA A 45 6.95 -18.33 3.78
CA ALA A 45 6.17 -17.30 3.10
C ALA A 45 5.51 -17.81 1.81
N LEU A 46 6.28 -18.49 0.96
CA LEU A 46 5.77 -19.09 -0.28
C LEU A 46 4.76 -20.22 0.02
N ALA A 47 5.06 -21.07 0.99
CA ALA A 47 4.14 -22.13 1.42
C ALA A 47 2.81 -21.54 1.92
N ARG A 48 2.85 -20.45 2.71
CA ARG A 48 1.64 -19.78 3.19
C ARG A 48 0.82 -19.20 2.04
N LEU A 49 1.46 -18.59 1.04
CA LEU A 49 0.76 -17.93 -0.07
C LEU A 49 0.27 -18.90 -1.14
N CYS A 50 0.90 -20.07 -1.30
CA CYS A 50 0.65 -20.98 -2.42
C CYS A 50 0.09 -22.36 -2.03
N THR A 51 -0.14 -22.64 -0.74
CA THR A 51 -0.77 -23.89 -0.29
C THR A 51 -2.29 -23.72 -0.16
N ALA A 52 -3.06 -24.71 -0.62
CA ALA A 52 -4.51 -24.71 -0.49
C ALA A 52 -4.96 -24.64 0.98
N GLY A 53 -6.03 -23.89 1.24
CA GLY A 53 -6.65 -23.78 2.57
C GLY A 53 -5.96 -22.78 3.51
N THR A 54 -5.03 -21.96 3.02
CA THR A 54 -4.44 -20.86 3.81
C THR A 54 -5.25 -19.57 3.74
N ASP A 55 -6.19 -19.47 2.80
CA ASP A 55 -7.07 -18.33 2.53
C ASP A 55 -6.33 -17.00 2.33
N VAL A 56 -5.07 -17.06 1.90
CA VAL A 56 -4.25 -15.90 1.54
C VAL A 56 -3.43 -16.18 0.29
N SER A 57 -3.20 -15.13 -0.50
CA SER A 57 -2.31 -15.16 -1.67
C SER A 57 -1.96 -13.74 -2.10
N ALA A 58 -0.94 -13.63 -2.95
CA ALA A 58 -0.60 -12.40 -3.65
C ALA A 58 -0.40 -12.70 -5.13
N HIS A 59 -0.43 -11.66 -5.97
CA HIS A 59 -0.15 -11.84 -7.40
C HIS A 59 1.35 -12.09 -7.60
N TYR A 60 2.18 -11.36 -6.87
CA TYR A 60 3.63 -11.41 -6.98
C TYR A 60 4.30 -11.52 -5.62
N VAL A 61 5.45 -12.20 -5.60
CA VAL A 61 6.39 -12.22 -4.48
C VAL A 61 7.75 -11.74 -4.98
N VAL A 62 8.34 -10.74 -4.33
CA VAL A 62 9.68 -10.23 -4.66
C VAL A 62 10.69 -10.72 -3.61
N LEU A 63 11.60 -11.57 -4.04
CA LEU A 63 12.65 -12.18 -3.23
C LEU A 63 13.73 -11.15 -2.88
N GLU A 64 14.47 -11.41 -1.80
CA GLU A 64 15.56 -10.53 -1.37
C GLU A 64 16.61 -10.34 -2.46
N ASP A 65 16.83 -11.33 -3.33
CA ASP A 65 17.75 -11.30 -4.49
C ASP A 65 17.24 -10.49 -5.71
N GLY A 66 16.00 -10.02 -5.66
CA GLY A 66 15.35 -9.28 -6.75
C GLY A 66 14.62 -10.17 -7.76
N ARG A 67 14.67 -11.51 -7.62
CA ARG A 67 13.81 -12.39 -8.42
C ARG A 67 12.34 -12.15 -8.07
N ILE A 68 11.49 -12.26 -9.08
CA ILE A 68 10.05 -12.07 -8.96
C ILE A 68 9.36 -13.39 -9.26
N VAL A 69 8.56 -13.87 -8.31
CA VAL A 69 7.69 -15.03 -8.49
C VAL A 69 6.27 -14.54 -8.73
N GLN A 70 5.59 -15.06 -9.75
CA GLN A 70 4.16 -14.83 -9.93
C GLN A 70 3.35 -16.02 -9.41
N CYS A 71 2.37 -15.75 -8.54
CA CYS A 71 1.57 -16.79 -7.91
C CYS A 71 0.11 -16.79 -8.38
N VAL A 72 -0.44 -15.62 -8.72
CA VAL A 72 -1.82 -15.47 -9.22
C VAL A 72 -1.80 -14.59 -10.47
N PRO A 73 -2.52 -14.97 -11.56
CA PRO A 73 -2.68 -14.11 -12.73
C PRO A 73 -3.32 -12.77 -12.34
N GLU A 74 -2.87 -11.66 -12.93
CA GLU A 74 -3.43 -10.32 -12.63
C GLU A 74 -4.93 -10.21 -12.95
N THR A 75 -5.45 -11.07 -13.83
CA THR A 75 -6.89 -11.14 -14.17
C THR A 75 -7.75 -11.75 -13.05
N ARG A 76 -7.14 -12.47 -12.10
CA ARG A 76 -7.82 -13.10 -10.96
C ARG A 76 -7.70 -12.25 -9.71
N ARG A 77 -8.59 -12.48 -8.75
CA ARG A 77 -8.60 -11.84 -7.43
C ARG A 77 -7.75 -12.65 -6.45
N ALA A 78 -6.51 -12.23 -6.22
CA ALA A 78 -5.72 -12.73 -5.10
C ALA A 78 -6.31 -12.25 -3.75
N TRP A 79 -5.98 -12.93 -2.66
CA TRP A 79 -6.53 -12.68 -1.32
C TRP A 79 -5.44 -12.13 -0.40
N HIS A 80 -5.10 -10.84 -0.56
CA HIS A 80 -4.00 -10.20 0.17
C HIS A 80 -4.43 -9.08 1.12
N ALA A 81 -5.43 -8.27 0.74
CA ALA A 81 -5.80 -7.06 1.47
C ALA A 81 -6.74 -7.33 2.66
N GLY A 82 -7.53 -8.41 2.63
CA GLY A 82 -8.52 -8.71 3.67
C GLY A 82 -9.52 -7.55 3.89
N VAL A 83 -9.96 -7.37 5.14
CA VAL A 83 -10.80 -6.21 5.52
C VAL A 83 -9.96 -4.93 5.41
N SER A 84 -10.32 -4.08 4.47
CA SER A 84 -9.57 -2.90 4.06
C SER A 84 -10.48 -1.92 3.30
N SER A 85 -10.07 -0.66 3.19
CA SER A 85 -10.81 0.38 2.48
C SER A 85 -9.89 1.46 1.92
N TRP A 86 -10.21 2.01 0.75
CA TRP A 86 -9.52 3.17 0.19
C TRP A 86 -10.40 3.94 -0.80
N ALA A 87 -10.54 5.25 -0.60
CA ALA A 87 -11.31 6.16 -1.46
C ALA A 87 -12.74 5.64 -1.74
N GLY A 88 -13.41 5.12 -0.71
CA GLY A 88 -14.77 4.57 -0.78
C GLY A 88 -14.88 3.14 -1.32
N GLU A 89 -13.75 2.49 -1.66
CA GLU A 89 -13.71 1.09 -2.09
C GLU A 89 -13.41 0.16 -0.91
N ASP A 90 -14.27 -0.83 -0.66
CA ASP A 90 -14.11 -1.79 0.45
C ASP A 90 -13.58 -3.17 -0.01
N ASP A 91 -13.72 -3.54 -1.28
CA ASP A 91 -13.18 -4.80 -1.82
C ASP A 91 -11.84 -4.56 -2.54
N ILE A 92 -10.84 -4.19 -1.74
CA ILE A 92 -9.50 -3.85 -2.25
C ILE A 92 -8.88 -4.99 -3.06
N ASN A 93 -9.09 -6.24 -2.65
CA ASN A 93 -8.61 -7.40 -3.41
C ASN A 93 -9.13 -7.40 -4.87
N SER A 94 -10.37 -6.99 -5.11
CA SER A 94 -10.94 -6.95 -6.46
C SER A 94 -10.41 -5.81 -7.32
N CYS A 95 -10.05 -4.66 -6.72
CA CYS A 95 -9.54 -3.51 -7.46
C CYS A 95 -8.01 -3.39 -7.47
N SER A 96 -7.27 -4.32 -6.87
CA SER A 96 -5.81 -4.19 -6.75
C SER A 96 -5.00 -5.40 -7.18
N ILE A 97 -3.71 -5.14 -7.39
CA ILE A 97 -2.63 -6.11 -7.50
C ILE A 97 -1.82 -6.10 -6.19
N GLY A 98 -1.93 -7.16 -5.39
CA GLY A 98 -1.06 -7.40 -4.24
C GLY A 98 0.34 -7.90 -4.61
N ILE A 99 1.37 -7.25 -4.04
CA ILE A 99 2.78 -7.63 -4.15
C ILE A 99 3.33 -7.87 -2.75
N GLU A 100 3.74 -9.10 -2.49
CA GLU A 100 4.43 -9.51 -1.26
C GLU A 100 5.95 -9.33 -1.43
N ILE A 101 6.58 -8.65 -0.49
CA ILE A 101 8.03 -8.41 -0.51
C ILE A 101 8.62 -9.23 0.61
N ILE A 102 9.57 -10.11 0.31
CA ILE A 102 10.24 -10.90 1.35
C ILE A 102 10.94 -9.94 2.30
N ASN A 103 10.37 -9.81 3.49
CA ASN A 103 10.95 -9.09 4.62
C ASN A 103 10.30 -9.64 5.88
N ARG A 104 11.14 -9.87 6.90
CA ARG A 104 10.75 -10.46 8.17
C ARG A 104 9.73 -9.62 8.94
N GLY A 105 9.63 -8.32 8.68
CA GLY A 105 8.64 -7.44 9.29
C GLY A 105 8.88 -7.19 10.79
N HIS A 106 7.96 -6.45 11.39
CA HIS A 106 8.06 -5.95 12.77
C HIS A 106 8.27 -7.05 13.83
N ASP A 107 7.63 -8.20 13.65
CA ASP A 107 7.66 -9.29 14.63
C ASP A 107 8.97 -10.09 14.62
N TRP A 108 9.82 -9.87 13.61
CA TRP A 108 11.05 -10.64 13.38
C TRP A 108 12.25 -9.73 13.06
N GLY A 109 12.33 -8.58 13.74
CA GLY A 109 13.47 -7.67 13.73
C GLY A 109 13.48 -6.63 12.61
N TYR A 110 12.54 -6.71 11.67
CA TYR A 110 12.29 -5.74 10.60
C TYR A 110 13.56 -5.18 9.92
N PRO A 111 14.28 -5.99 9.12
CA PRO A 111 15.50 -5.56 8.45
C PRO A 111 15.23 -4.52 7.35
N GLU A 112 16.27 -3.81 6.95
CA GLU A 112 16.24 -2.98 5.74
C GLU A 112 15.99 -3.85 4.49
N TYR A 113 15.32 -3.28 3.50
CA TYR A 113 15.12 -3.95 2.21
C TYR A 113 16.38 -3.86 1.35
N PRO A 114 16.92 -4.97 0.81
CA PRO A 114 18.03 -4.93 -0.12
C PRO A 114 17.76 -4.06 -1.36
N LEU A 115 18.76 -3.28 -1.79
CA LEU A 115 18.60 -2.35 -2.94
C LEU A 115 18.12 -3.04 -4.22
N ARG A 116 18.62 -4.25 -4.49
CA ARG A 116 18.19 -5.06 -5.66
C ARG A 116 16.73 -5.50 -5.57
N GLN A 117 16.23 -5.77 -4.36
CA GLN A 117 14.82 -6.10 -4.13
C GLN A 117 13.95 -4.87 -4.40
N ILE A 118 14.36 -3.70 -3.91
CA ILE A 118 13.66 -2.43 -4.17
C ILE A 118 13.65 -2.08 -5.66
N ALA A 119 14.77 -2.29 -6.37
CA ALA A 119 14.83 -2.10 -7.82
C ALA A 119 13.84 -3.02 -8.56
N ALA A 120 13.71 -4.28 -8.14
CA ALA A 120 12.73 -5.20 -8.70
C ALA A 120 11.28 -4.78 -8.42
N VAL A 121 10.98 -4.32 -7.18
CA VAL A 121 9.66 -3.77 -6.82
C VAL A 121 9.33 -2.55 -7.70
N ILE A 122 10.27 -1.62 -7.89
CA ILE A 122 10.09 -0.45 -8.75
C ILE A 122 9.78 -0.88 -10.19
N ALA A 123 10.58 -1.78 -10.78
CA ALA A 123 10.38 -2.24 -12.14
C ALA A 123 9.02 -2.94 -12.32
N LEU A 124 8.63 -3.77 -11.36
CA LEU A 124 7.36 -4.47 -11.35
C LEU A 124 6.18 -3.49 -11.25
N CYS A 125 6.23 -2.55 -10.30
CA CYS A 125 5.18 -1.56 -10.12
C CYS A 125 5.01 -0.69 -11.37
N ARG A 126 6.10 -0.23 -11.99
CA ARG A 126 6.03 0.54 -13.26
C ARG A 126 5.34 -0.26 -14.36
N GLY A 127 5.71 -1.54 -14.52
CA GLY A 127 5.09 -2.42 -15.50
C GLY A 127 3.58 -2.56 -15.27
N ILE A 128 3.16 -2.78 -14.02
CA ILE A 128 1.73 -2.88 -13.66
C ILE A 128 1.02 -1.56 -13.90
N MET A 129 1.59 -0.43 -13.47
CA MET A 129 1.02 0.90 -13.66
C MET A 129 0.78 1.20 -15.14
N LEU A 130 1.71 0.84 -16.03
CA LEU A 130 1.54 1.01 -17.47
C LEU A 130 0.45 0.11 -18.05
N ARG A 131 0.46 -1.19 -17.72
CA ARG A 131 -0.51 -2.17 -18.24
C ARG A 131 -1.94 -1.92 -17.76
N ARG A 132 -2.09 -1.46 -16.51
CA ARG A 132 -3.38 -1.31 -15.82
C ARG A 132 -3.83 0.15 -15.67
N LYS A 133 -3.01 1.10 -16.12
CA LYS A 133 -3.25 2.55 -15.95
C LYS A 133 -3.46 2.94 -14.48
N VAL A 134 -2.74 2.29 -13.55
CA VAL A 134 -2.81 2.61 -12.12
C VAL A 134 -2.25 4.01 -11.89
N PRO A 135 -3.05 4.97 -11.37
CA PRO A 135 -2.55 6.29 -11.05
C PRO A 135 -1.60 6.23 -9.85
N ALA A 136 -0.66 7.18 -9.78
CA ALA A 136 0.39 7.19 -8.74
C ALA A 136 -0.18 7.13 -7.31
N HIS A 137 -1.27 7.84 -7.02
CA HIS A 137 -1.90 7.86 -5.68
C HIS A 137 -2.66 6.57 -5.32
N ARG A 138 -2.68 5.56 -6.20
CA ARG A 138 -3.23 4.22 -5.95
C ARG A 138 -2.14 3.14 -5.88
N VAL A 139 -0.88 3.54 -5.66
CA VAL A 139 0.17 2.62 -5.19
C VAL A 139 0.31 2.83 -3.68
N LEU A 140 -0.12 1.85 -2.91
CA LEU A 140 -0.35 1.97 -1.48
C LEU A 140 0.34 0.85 -0.71
N GLY A 141 0.60 1.07 0.58
CA GLY A 141 0.93 0.01 1.51
C GLY A 141 -0.35 -0.65 2.05
N HIS A 142 -0.23 -1.87 2.56
CA HIS A 142 -1.34 -2.52 3.26
C HIS A 142 -1.78 -1.71 4.49
N SER A 143 -0.84 -1.05 5.16
CA SER A 143 -1.12 -0.13 6.26
C SER A 143 -1.95 1.08 5.85
N ASP A 144 -1.96 1.49 4.58
CA ASP A 144 -2.81 2.60 4.14
C ASP A 144 -4.28 2.19 4.05
N VAL A 145 -4.51 0.98 3.50
CA VAL A 145 -5.85 0.46 3.28
C VAL A 145 -6.43 -0.25 4.50
N ALA A 146 -5.59 -0.63 5.48
CA ALA A 146 -6.01 -1.24 6.74
C ALA A 146 -5.25 -0.69 7.97
N PRO A 147 -5.36 0.63 8.28
CA PRO A 147 -4.52 1.31 9.27
C PRO A 147 -4.50 0.66 10.66
N ALA A 148 -5.67 0.26 11.16
CA ALA A 148 -5.80 -0.32 12.49
C ALA A 148 -5.32 -1.79 12.60
N ARG A 149 -5.06 -2.46 11.47
CA ARG A 149 -4.74 -3.90 11.44
C ARG A 149 -3.34 -4.18 10.94
N LYS A 150 -2.81 -3.34 10.04
CA LYS A 150 -1.62 -3.64 9.26
C LYS A 150 -0.58 -2.54 9.35
N LYS A 151 0.68 -2.97 9.36
CA LYS A 151 1.87 -2.09 9.44
C LYS A 151 2.72 -2.19 8.19
N ASP A 152 2.53 -3.20 7.36
CA ASP A 152 3.29 -3.45 6.14
C ASP A 152 3.01 -2.40 5.03
N PRO A 153 4.00 -2.10 4.18
CA PRO A 153 5.38 -2.63 4.15
C PRO A 153 6.32 -1.97 5.20
N GLY A 154 5.78 -1.13 6.08
CA GLY A 154 6.48 -0.52 7.21
C GLY A 154 7.29 0.74 6.84
N GLU A 155 7.81 1.42 7.85
CA GLU A 155 8.52 2.70 7.74
C GLU A 155 9.93 2.62 7.11
N LYS A 156 10.53 1.43 7.03
CA LYS A 156 11.79 1.19 6.31
C LYS A 156 11.58 1.00 4.82
N PHE A 157 10.34 0.86 4.36
CA PHE A 157 10.06 0.75 2.94
C PHE A 157 10.31 2.10 2.25
N PRO A 158 11.17 2.16 1.21
CA PRO A 158 11.68 3.43 0.69
C PRO A 158 10.74 4.08 -0.33
N TRP A 159 9.57 4.55 0.12
CA TRP A 159 8.56 5.22 -0.71
C TRP A 159 9.11 6.36 -1.56
N HIS A 160 10.04 7.16 -1.00
CA HIS A 160 10.71 8.23 -1.75
C HIS A 160 11.48 7.72 -2.98
N SER A 161 12.18 6.59 -2.85
CA SER A 161 12.94 5.98 -3.95
C SER A 161 12.02 5.46 -5.05
N LEU A 162 10.86 4.92 -4.68
CA LEU A 162 9.82 4.53 -5.64
C LEU A 162 9.30 5.74 -6.41
N ALA A 163 8.93 6.82 -5.70
CA ALA A 163 8.38 8.03 -6.29
C ALA A 163 9.35 8.72 -7.25
N ASN A 164 10.63 8.83 -6.87
CA ASN A 164 11.70 9.33 -7.74
C ASN A 164 11.88 8.48 -9.01
N SER A 165 11.43 7.22 -8.97
CA SER A 165 11.44 6.29 -10.10
C SER A 165 10.11 6.24 -10.85
N GLY A 166 9.16 7.14 -10.55
CA GLY A 166 7.85 7.24 -11.19
C GLY A 166 6.79 6.27 -10.64
N VAL A 167 6.96 5.75 -9.42
CA VAL A 167 6.04 4.83 -8.77
C VAL A 167 5.50 5.43 -7.48
N GLY A 168 4.17 5.53 -7.36
CA GLY A 168 3.55 6.07 -6.16
C GLY A 168 3.48 7.59 -6.14
N HIS A 169 2.57 8.11 -5.33
CA HIS A 169 2.42 9.55 -5.08
C HIS A 169 3.17 9.90 -3.80
N TRP A 170 4.04 10.89 -3.88
CA TRP A 170 4.87 11.29 -2.74
C TRP A 170 5.26 12.76 -2.89
N VAL A 171 5.44 13.44 -1.76
CA VAL A 171 5.97 14.80 -1.67
C VAL A 171 7.04 14.85 -0.59
N THR A 172 7.96 15.81 -0.68
CA THR A 172 8.92 16.03 0.41
C THR A 172 8.17 16.36 1.70
N PRO A 173 8.31 15.55 2.77
CA PRO A 173 7.58 15.80 4.00
C PRO A 173 8.07 17.10 4.64
N ALA A 174 7.13 17.85 5.21
CA ALA A 174 7.47 19.04 5.97
C ALA A 174 8.32 18.68 7.21
N PRO A 175 9.25 19.55 7.65
CA PRO A 175 10.13 19.25 8.78
C PRO A 175 9.36 19.13 10.09
N VAL A 176 9.87 18.30 11.00
CA VAL A 176 9.29 18.12 12.33
C VAL A 176 9.72 19.28 13.22
N VAL A 177 8.77 20.13 13.61
CA VAL A 177 8.99 21.29 14.46
C VAL A 177 8.10 21.24 15.69
N ARG A 178 8.46 21.98 16.74
CA ARG A 178 7.59 22.16 17.92
C ARG A 178 6.43 23.08 17.55
N GLY A 179 5.24 22.76 18.04
CA GLY A 179 4.02 23.54 17.79
C GLY A 179 2.80 22.86 18.39
N GLU A 180 1.63 23.39 18.07
CA GLU A 180 0.35 22.78 18.41
C GLU A 180 0.20 21.41 17.74
N THR A 181 -0.52 20.52 18.41
CA THR A 181 -0.72 19.13 17.97
C THR A 181 -2.14 18.69 18.23
N LEU A 182 -2.69 17.91 17.30
CA LEU A 182 -3.93 17.17 17.52
C LEU A 182 -3.57 15.73 17.94
N MET A 183 -4.12 15.28 19.05
CA MET A 183 -3.80 13.98 19.65
C MET A 183 -5.01 13.37 20.33
N LEU A 184 -4.87 12.10 20.75
CA LEU A 184 -5.94 11.33 21.38
C LEU A 184 -6.67 12.12 22.48
N GLY A 185 -8.00 12.23 22.34
CA GLY A 185 -8.86 12.98 23.26
C GLY A 185 -9.19 14.41 22.84
N THR A 186 -8.49 14.98 21.86
CA THR A 186 -8.80 16.30 21.31
C THR A 186 -10.17 16.28 20.62
N ILE A 187 -11.01 17.29 20.86
CA ILE A 187 -12.27 17.49 20.15
C ILE A 187 -12.29 18.92 19.63
N SER A 188 -12.31 19.10 18.31
CA SER A 188 -12.31 20.42 17.69
C SER A 188 -12.66 20.37 16.19
N ASP A 189 -12.93 21.53 15.60
CA ASP A 189 -13.17 21.66 14.15
C ASP A 189 -11.90 21.37 13.33
N GLU A 190 -10.71 21.59 13.90
CA GLU A 190 -9.43 21.22 13.29
C GLU A 190 -9.27 19.70 13.19
N VAL A 191 -9.75 18.94 14.19
CA VAL A 191 -9.80 17.48 14.10
C VAL A 191 -10.73 17.03 12.97
N LEU A 192 -11.92 17.63 12.88
CA LEU A 192 -12.85 17.32 11.80
C LEU A 192 -12.22 17.64 10.42
N SER A 193 -11.53 18.77 10.31
CA SER A 193 -10.83 19.19 9.10
C SER A 193 -9.71 18.22 8.72
N LEU A 194 -8.94 17.72 9.69
CA LEU A 194 -7.94 16.68 9.49
C LEU A 194 -8.58 15.38 8.99
N GLN A 195 -9.65 14.92 9.63
CA GLN A 195 -10.36 13.70 9.22
C GLN A 195 -10.91 13.83 7.79
N GLN A 196 -11.49 14.98 7.44
CA GLN A 196 -11.96 15.27 6.08
C GLN A 196 -10.81 15.28 5.07
N ALA A 197 -9.65 15.85 5.43
CA ALA A 197 -8.47 15.86 4.56
C ALA A 197 -7.90 14.45 4.32
N LEU A 198 -7.82 13.62 5.36
CA LEU A 198 -7.41 12.21 5.26
C LEU A 198 -8.41 11.40 4.41
N ALA A 199 -9.71 11.60 4.61
CA ALA A 199 -10.75 10.96 3.82
C ALA A 199 -10.70 11.37 2.34
N ARG A 200 -10.48 12.66 2.06
CA ARG A 200 -10.30 13.18 0.69
C ARG A 200 -9.07 12.61 0.01
N TYR A 201 -8.00 12.34 0.76
CA TYR A 201 -6.81 11.68 0.20
C TYR A 201 -7.07 10.20 -0.12
N GLY A 202 -7.87 9.53 0.71
CA GLY A 202 -8.36 8.18 0.45
C GLY A 202 -8.51 7.29 1.68
N TYR A 203 -8.09 7.72 2.87
CA TYR A 203 -8.18 6.89 4.07
C TYR A 203 -9.63 6.71 4.54
N GLY A 204 -9.97 5.49 4.96
CA GLY A 204 -11.19 5.24 5.73
C GLY A 204 -11.05 5.79 7.15
N VAL A 205 -11.68 6.94 7.43
CA VAL A 205 -11.67 7.59 8.76
C VAL A 205 -13.04 8.15 9.11
N PRO A 206 -13.55 7.94 10.34
CA PRO A 206 -14.80 8.57 10.79
C PRO A 206 -14.69 10.10 10.87
N LEU A 207 -15.72 10.82 10.43
CA LEU A 207 -15.80 12.29 10.49
C LEU A 207 -16.56 12.73 11.74
N THR A 208 -15.90 12.66 12.90
CA THR A 208 -16.52 12.87 14.22
C THR A 208 -16.12 14.17 14.89
N GLY A 209 -15.04 14.83 14.43
CA GLY A 209 -14.43 15.96 15.12
C GLY A 209 -13.73 15.57 16.44
N LYS A 210 -13.65 14.28 16.75
CA LYS A 210 -12.95 13.72 17.92
C LYS A 210 -11.75 12.92 17.46
N TYR A 211 -10.59 13.25 18.02
CA TYR A 211 -9.35 12.53 17.76
C TYR A 211 -9.35 11.27 18.61
N ASP A 212 -9.98 10.23 18.09
CA ASP A 212 -10.13 8.93 18.72
C ASP A 212 -9.06 7.94 18.24
N ALA A 213 -9.17 6.68 18.69
CA ALA A 213 -8.25 5.63 18.29
C ALA A 213 -8.25 5.43 16.76
N ALA A 214 -9.42 5.47 16.10
CA ALA A 214 -9.50 5.32 14.66
C ALA A 214 -8.72 6.43 13.92
N THR A 215 -8.87 7.67 14.37
CA THR A 215 -8.11 8.82 13.83
C THR A 215 -6.61 8.64 14.06
N MET A 216 -6.20 8.23 15.27
CA MET A 216 -4.80 8.00 15.61
C MET A 216 -4.15 6.90 14.74
N GLU A 217 -4.86 5.79 14.49
CA GLU A 217 -4.36 4.70 13.63
C GLU A 217 -4.16 5.17 12.18
N VAL A 218 -5.12 5.94 11.64
CA VAL A 218 -5.02 6.53 10.30
C VAL A 218 -3.85 7.50 10.21
N VAL A 219 -3.67 8.38 11.21
CA VAL A 219 -2.52 9.31 11.25
C VAL A 219 -1.21 8.54 11.35
N THR A 220 -1.14 7.47 12.13
CA THR A 220 0.05 6.62 12.25
C THR A 220 0.39 5.94 10.92
N ALA A 221 -0.60 5.41 10.20
CA ALA A 221 -0.41 4.83 8.87
C ALA A 221 0.06 5.89 7.85
N PHE A 222 -0.54 7.07 7.86
CA PHE A 222 -0.11 8.19 7.02
C PHE A 222 1.34 8.59 7.30
N GLN A 223 1.72 8.75 8.56
CA GLN A 223 3.10 9.03 8.95
C GLN A 223 4.05 7.94 8.44
N ARG A 224 3.67 6.66 8.56
CA ARG A 224 4.48 5.54 8.09
C ARG A 224 4.81 5.60 6.60
N HIS A 225 3.85 5.99 5.77
CA HIS A 225 4.07 6.11 4.33
C HIS A 225 4.80 7.41 3.97
N PHE A 226 4.29 8.55 4.44
CA PHE A 226 4.69 9.86 3.89
C PHE A 226 5.70 10.61 4.76
N ARG A 227 5.79 10.31 6.05
CA ARG A 227 6.68 11.02 7.00
C ARG A 227 7.21 10.09 8.11
N PRO A 228 8.11 9.13 7.79
CA PRO A 228 8.55 8.10 8.73
C PRO A 228 9.54 8.61 9.80
N ALA A 229 9.92 9.89 9.78
CA ALA A 229 10.81 10.44 10.81
C ALA A 229 10.20 10.45 12.22
N ARG A 230 8.86 10.41 12.34
CA ARG A 230 8.13 10.32 13.61
C ARG A 230 6.76 9.67 13.39
N LEU A 231 6.55 8.50 13.99
CA LEU A 231 5.34 7.67 13.88
C LEU A 231 4.62 7.53 15.23
N ASP A 232 4.23 8.66 15.80
CA ASP A 232 3.63 8.73 17.14
C ASP A 232 2.09 8.79 17.10
N GLY A 233 1.48 8.82 15.90
CA GLY A 233 0.05 8.97 15.75
C GLY A 233 -0.48 10.32 16.19
N VAL A 234 0.40 11.33 16.36
CA VAL A 234 0.06 12.70 16.70
C VAL A 234 0.11 13.56 15.43
N ALA A 235 -0.98 14.26 15.12
CA ALA A 235 -1.01 15.19 14.00
C ALA A 235 -0.38 16.53 14.41
N ASP A 236 0.92 16.64 14.16
CA ASP A 236 1.70 17.87 14.27
C ASP A 236 1.68 18.69 12.95
N HIS A 237 2.37 19.84 12.95
CA HIS A 237 2.57 20.67 11.76
C HIS A 237 3.12 19.91 10.55
N SER A 238 4.03 18.96 10.75
CA SER A 238 4.66 18.19 9.68
C SER A 238 3.65 17.25 9.01
N THR A 239 2.86 16.52 9.80
CA THR A 239 1.76 15.66 9.32
C THR A 239 0.75 16.49 8.52
N LEU A 240 0.26 17.60 9.10
CA LEU A 240 -0.76 18.45 8.49
C LEU A 240 -0.27 19.05 7.16
N SER A 241 0.92 19.64 7.15
CA SER A 241 1.48 20.28 5.95
C SER A 241 1.81 19.28 4.85
N THR A 242 2.31 18.10 5.22
CA THR A 242 2.58 17.01 4.25
C THR A 242 1.28 16.53 3.61
N LEU A 243 0.21 16.35 4.40
CA LEU A 243 -1.11 15.97 3.89
C LEU A 243 -1.67 17.02 2.93
N GLN A 244 -1.56 18.31 3.25
CA GLN A 244 -2.01 19.38 2.37
C GLN A 244 -1.21 19.42 1.06
N ALA A 245 0.12 19.22 1.10
CA ALA A 245 0.95 19.16 -0.10
C ALA A 245 0.59 17.95 -1.01
N LEU A 246 0.27 16.81 -0.41
CA LEU A 246 -0.25 15.65 -1.14
C LEU A 246 -1.59 15.98 -1.79
N LEU A 247 -2.55 16.52 -1.04
CA LEU A 247 -3.87 16.90 -1.58
C LEU A 247 -3.77 17.93 -2.71
N ALA A 248 -2.87 18.91 -2.60
CA ALA A 248 -2.65 19.92 -3.63
C ALA A 248 -2.00 19.37 -4.90
N SER A 249 -1.32 18.22 -4.82
CA SER A 249 -0.66 17.57 -5.95
C SER A 249 -1.44 16.38 -6.52
N LEU A 250 -2.61 16.07 -5.95
CA LEU A 250 -3.53 15.12 -6.58
C LEU A 250 -4.00 15.67 -7.93
N PRO A 251 -4.19 14.80 -8.94
CA PRO A 251 -4.78 15.23 -10.20
C PRO A 251 -6.18 15.79 -9.93
N ALA A 252 -6.52 16.93 -10.56
CA ALA A 252 -7.86 17.50 -10.47
C ALA A 252 -8.90 16.46 -10.92
N GLU A 253 -10.00 16.33 -10.17
CA GLU A 253 -11.11 15.48 -10.57
C GLU A 253 -11.61 15.90 -11.96
N GLY A 254 -11.45 15.03 -12.96
CA GLY A 254 -12.04 15.25 -14.29
C GLY A 254 -11.08 15.59 -15.44
N THR A 255 -9.96 14.87 -15.59
CA THR A 255 -9.43 14.64 -16.96
C THR A 255 -9.61 13.16 -17.31
N THR A 256 -10.86 12.78 -17.57
CA THR A 256 -11.14 11.62 -18.43
C THR A 256 -10.47 11.90 -19.77
N VAL A 257 -9.32 11.29 -20.00
CA VAL A 257 -8.71 11.25 -21.33
C VAL A 257 -9.70 10.50 -22.21
N ALA A 258 -10.47 11.26 -22.98
CA ALA A 258 -11.31 10.71 -24.03
C ALA A 258 -10.42 9.85 -24.94
N SER A 259 -10.73 8.57 -24.97
CA SER A 259 -10.16 7.62 -25.92
C SER A 259 -10.43 8.12 -27.35
N LYS A 260 -9.35 8.39 -28.09
CA LYS A 260 -9.34 8.29 -29.55
C LYS A 260 -8.84 6.90 -29.93
#